data_AF-A0A956G022-F1
#
_entry.id   AF-A0A956G022-F1
#
_cell.length_a   1.000
_cell.length_b   1.000
_cell.length_c   1.000
_cell.angle_alpha   90.00
_cell.angle_beta   90.00
_cell.angle_gamma   90.00
#
_symmetry.space_group_name_H-M   'P 1'
#
loop_
_entity.id
_entity.type
_entity.pdbx_description
1 polymer ?
#
loop_
_entity_poly.entity_id
_entity_poly.type
_entity_poly.pdbx_seq_one_letter_code
_entity_poly.pdbx_strand_id
1 'polypeptide(L)' 'MCGERCVDILEDPAHCGACGNDCGDGVCAAGSCEAACTASCDGVLEVCAGDGCVCRPGLERCGETCVDTAHDPDHCGAC' A
#
# COMPACT_ATOMS: atom_id res chain seq x y z
N MET A 1 6.12 9.94 24.97
CA MET A 1 5.17 10.98 25.44
C MET A 1 4.78 11.81 24.24
N CYS A 2 3.51 11.77 23.83
CA CYS A 2 2.99 12.65 22.79
C CYS A 2 2.06 13.67 23.44
N GLY A 3 2.61 14.85 23.73
CA GLY A 3 1.97 15.83 24.61
C GLY A 3 1.73 15.25 26.01
N GLU A 4 0.46 15.20 26.41
CA GLU A 4 0.01 14.75 27.74
C GLU A 4 -0.36 13.26 27.79
N ARG A 5 -0.26 12.56 26.64
CA ARG A 5 -0.68 11.16 26.51
C ARG A 5 0.51 10.23 26.29
N CYS A 6 0.49 9.10 26.98
CA CYS A 6 1.30 7.93 26.63
C CYS A 6 0.59 7.22 25.48
N VAL A 7 1.16 7.33 24.29
CA VAL A 7 0.77 6.56 23.11
C VAL A 7 1.91 5.65 22.74
N ASP A 8 1.60 4.45 22.26
CA ASP A 8 2.61 3.50 21.85
C ASP A 8 3.00 3.79 20.39
N ILE A 9 4.13 4.46 20.23
CA ILE A 9 4.64 4.82 18.90
C ILE A 9 5.05 3.61 18.05
N LEU A 10 5.03 2.38 18.59
CA LEU A 10 5.38 1.18 17.85
C LEU A 10 4.17 0.51 17.18
N GLU A 11 2.97 0.84 17.63
CA GLU A 11 1.72 0.21 17.20
C GLU A 11 0.58 1.22 16.91
N ASP A 12 0.66 2.45 17.38
CA ASP A 12 -0.34 3.50 17.15
C ASP A 12 -0.16 4.12 15.74
N PRO A 13 -1.12 3.92 14.81
CA PRO A 13 -1.03 4.45 13.45
C PRO A 13 -1.02 5.98 13.37
N ALA A 14 -1.56 6.68 14.37
CA ALA A 14 -1.57 8.15 14.41
C ALA A 14 -0.28 8.75 15.00
N HIS A 15 0.60 7.92 15.57
CA HIS A 15 1.81 8.33 16.28
C HIS A 15 3.02 7.41 15.98
N CYS A 16 3.10 6.86 14.78
CA CYS A 16 4.02 5.77 14.48
C CYS A 16 5.48 6.23 14.38
N GLY A 17 6.39 5.70 15.20
CA GLY A 17 7.79 6.09 15.27
C GLY A 17 8.04 7.48 15.89
N ALA A 18 7.08 8.40 15.77
CA ALA A 18 7.11 9.73 16.35
C ALA A 18 5.70 10.28 16.59
N CYS A 19 5.58 11.21 17.53
CA CYS A 19 4.31 11.84 17.86
C CYS A 19 3.71 12.62 16.68
N GLY A 20 2.47 12.30 16.33
CA GLY A 20 1.75 12.92 15.21
C GLY A 20 2.21 12.44 13.84
N ASN A 21 3.01 11.36 13.78
CA ASN A 21 3.31 10.68 12.53
C ASN A 21 2.17 9.72 12.18
N ASP A 22 1.17 10.25 11.49
CA ASP A 22 0.01 9.52 11.03
C ASP A 22 0.35 8.71 9.77
N CYS A 23 0.09 7.40 9.83
CA CYS A 23 0.35 6.48 8.72
C CYS A 23 -0.71 6.55 7.61
N GLY A 24 -1.74 7.39 7.75
CA GLY A 24 -2.90 7.42 6.86
C GLY A 24 -3.59 6.06 6.83
N ASP A 25 -3.76 5.52 5.63
CA ASP A 25 -4.32 4.18 5.39
C ASP A 25 -3.28 3.06 5.62
N GLY A 26 -2.24 3.36 6.41
CA GLY A 26 -1.18 2.45 6.83
C GLY A 26 -1.42 1.85 8.22
N VAL A 27 -0.70 0.77 8.53
CA VAL A 27 -0.55 0.26 9.89
C VAL A 27 0.80 0.72 10.46
N CYS A 28 0.87 0.93 11.77
CA CYS A 28 2.16 1.08 12.43
C CYS A 28 2.71 -0.30 12.79
N ALA A 29 3.88 -0.63 12.23
CA ALA A 29 4.56 -1.88 12.47
C ALA A 29 5.98 -1.58 12.95
N ALA A 30 6.24 -1.90 14.23
CA ALA A 30 7.53 -1.66 14.88
C ALA A 30 8.04 -0.20 14.76
N GLY A 31 7.12 0.77 14.77
CA GLY A 31 7.44 2.19 14.64
C GLY A 31 7.69 2.67 13.22
N SER A 32 7.34 1.88 12.20
CA SER A 32 7.33 2.29 10.80
C SER A 32 5.92 2.16 10.22
N CYS A 33 5.52 3.13 9.40
CA CYS A 33 4.26 3.04 8.66
C CYS A 33 4.41 2.02 7.54
N GLU A 34 3.69 0.92 7.64
CA GLU A 34 3.52 -0.08 6.60
C GLU A 34 2.14 0.11 5.95
N ALA A 35 1.99 -0.25 4.67
CA ALA A 35 0.69 -0.14 4.01
C ALA A 35 -0.33 -1.08 4.67
N ALA A 36 -1.51 -0.57 5.09
CA ALA A 36 -2.58 -1.42 5.59
C ALA A 36 -3.31 -2.02 4.38
N CYS A 37 -2.76 -3.08 3.82
CA CYS A 37 -3.48 -3.86 2.82
C CYS A 37 -4.63 -4.60 3.50
N THR A 38 -5.78 -3.95 3.68
CA THR A 38 -7.04 -4.65 3.98
C THR A 38 -7.63 -5.30 2.73
N ALA A 39 -7.25 -4.80 1.55
CA ALA A 39 -7.54 -5.44 0.27
C ALA A 39 -6.64 -6.67 0.05
N SER A 40 -7.24 -7.81 -0.32
CA SER A 40 -6.49 -8.97 -0.82
C SER A 40 -6.05 -8.69 -2.26
N CYS A 41 -4.93 -7.99 -2.41
CA CYS A 41 -4.30 -7.80 -3.71
C CYS A 41 -3.66 -9.09 -4.20
N ASP A 42 -3.61 -9.27 -5.52
CA ASP A 42 -2.84 -10.35 -6.11
C ASP A 42 -1.35 -10.09 -5.86
N GLY A 43 -0.72 -10.93 -5.03
CA GLY A 43 0.68 -10.77 -4.65
C GLY A 43 1.69 -10.90 -5.80
N VAL A 44 1.24 -11.24 -7.03
CA VAL A 44 2.07 -11.37 -8.22
C VAL A 44 1.92 -10.17 -9.14
N LEU A 45 0.70 -9.68 -9.36
CA LEU A 45 0.39 -8.63 -10.34
C LEU A 45 0.11 -7.26 -9.71
N GLU A 46 -0.24 -7.23 -8.43
CA GLU A 46 -0.62 -6.01 -7.74
C GLU A 46 0.33 -5.71 -6.59
N VAL A 47 0.35 -4.43 -6.21
CA VAL A 47 0.99 -3.94 -4.99
C VAL A 47 -0.01 -3.00 -4.32
N CYS A 48 -0.03 -2.98 -3.00
CA CYS A 48 -0.87 -2.05 -2.28
C CYS A 48 -0.29 -0.64 -2.37
N ALA A 49 -1.12 0.33 -2.73
CA ALA A 49 -0.80 1.75 -2.63
C ALA A 49 -2.00 2.49 -2.04
N GLY A 50 -1.91 2.85 -0.76
CA GLY A 50 -3.01 3.45 0.01
C GLY A 50 -4.14 2.43 0.27
N ASP A 51 -5.39 2.86 0.09
CA ASP A 51 -6.60 2.02 0.24
C ASP A 51 -6.86 1.01 -0.88
N GLY A 52 -5.97 0.89 -1.87
CA GLY A 52 -6.24 0.15 -3.10
C GLY A 52 -5.10 -0.73 -3.61
N CYS A 53 -5.48 -1.77 -4.34
CA CYS A 53 -4.57 -2.54 -5.17
C CYS A 53 -4.29 -1.75 -6.45
N VAL A 54 -3.01 -1.49 -6.71
CA VAL A 54 -2.55 -0.93 -7.96
C VAL A 54 -1.67 -1.94 -8.67
N CYS A 55 -1.67 -1.90 -10.00
CA CYS A 55 -0.80 -2.76 -10.77
C CYS A 55 0.66 -2.49 -10.44
N ARG A 56 1.47 -3.56 -10.39
CA ARG A 56 2.91 -3.40 -10.24
C ARG A 56 3.50 -2.55 -11.37
N PRO A 57 4.63 -1.87 -11.13
CA PRO A 57 5.29 -1.11 -12.18
C PRO A 57 5.57 -1.98 -13.41
N GLY A 58 5.11 -1.54 -14.58
CA GLY A 58 5.22 -2.27 -15.84
C GLY A 58 3.95 -3.02 -16.26
N LEU A 59 2.94 -3.09 -15.40
CA LEU A 59 1.62 -3.64 -15.75
C LEU A 59 0.60 -2.51 -15.93
N GLU A 60 -0.29 -2.69 -16.91
CA GLU A 60 -1.38 -1.77 -17.22
C GLU A 60 -2.70 -2.28 -16.64
N ARG A 61 -3.53 -1.36 -16.14
CA ARG A 61 -4.82 -1.72 -15.52
C ARG A 61 -5.91 -1.89 -16.57
N CYS A 62 -6.23 -3.14 -16.87
CA CYS A 62 -7.27 -3.57 -17.79
C CYS A 62 -8.53 -4.00 -17.04
N GLY A 63 -9.34 -3.01 -16.63
CA GLY A 63 -10.53 -3.25 -15.80
C GLY A 63 -10.14 -3.66 -14.39
N GLU A 64 -10.46 -4.91 -14.01
CA GLU A 64 -10.13 -5.50 -12.71
C GLU A 64 -8.84 -6.35 -12.75
N THR A 65 -8.12 -6.37 -13.87
CA THR A 65 -6.91 -7.19 -14.04
C THR A 65 -5.72 -6.35 -14.50
N CYS A 66 -4.54 -6.65 -13.96
CA CYS A 66 -3.28 -6.05 -14.39
C CYS A 66 -2.63 -6.91 -15.49
N VAL A 67 -2.37 -6.34 -16.66
CA VAL A 67 -1.85 -7.04 -17.84
C VAL A 67 -0.53 -6.40 -18.29
N ASP A 68 0.44 -7.22 -18.72
CA ASP A 68 1.71 -6.73 -19.27
C ASP A 68 1.54 -6.39 -20.76
N THR A 69 1.01 -5.20 -21.05
CA THR A 69 0.83 -4.74 -22.44
C THR A 69 2.12 -4.36 -23.15
N ALA A 70 3.27 -4.44 -22.47
CA ALA A 70 4.59 -4.08 -23.00
C ALA A 70 5.39 -5.29 -23.51
N HIS A 71 5.25 -6.45 -22.88
CA HIS A 71 6.00 -7.67 -23.22
C HIS A 71 5.12 -8.85 -23.64
N ASP A 72 3.81 -8.77 -23.43
CA ASP A 72 2.90 -9.80 -23.90
C ASP A 72 2.57 -9.57 -25.40
N PRO A 73 3.01 -10.46 -26.30
CA PRO A 73 2.70 -10.34 -27.73
C PRO A 73 1.22 -10.54 -28.06
N ASP A 74 0.44 -11.16 -27.17
CA ASP A 74 -1.00 -11.35 -27.32
C ASP A 74 -1.81 -10.13 -26.82
N HIS A 75 -1.22 -9.27 -25.98
CA HIS A 75 -1.88 -8.10 -25.37
C HIS A 75 -1.10 -6.78 -25.57
N CYS A 76 -0.32 -6.68 -26.65
CA CYS A 76 0.55 -5.53 -26.90
C CYS A 76 -0.25 -4.25 -27.24
N GLY A 77 -0.08 -3.22 -26.41
CA GLY A 77 -0.46 -1.84 -26.71
C GLY A 77 -1.83 -1.34 -26.24
N ALA A 78 -2.71 -2.21 -25.75
CA ALA A 78 -3.94 -1.83 -25.03
C ALA A 78 -4.59 -3.03 -24.35
N CYS A 79 -5.43 -2.74 -23.36
CA CYS A 79 -6.60 -3.55 -23.00
C CYS A 79 -7.66 -3.44 -24.10
#